data_AF-A0A3P7KCZ2-F1
#
_entry.id   AF-A0A3P7KCZ2-F1
#
_cell.length_a   1.000
_cell.length_b   1.000
_cell.length_c   1.000
_cell.angle_alpha   90.00
_cell.angle_beta   90.00
_cell.angle_gamma   90.00
#
_symmetry.space_group_name_H-M   'P 1'
#
loop_
_entity.id
_entity.type
_entity.pdbx_description
1 polymer ?
#
loop_
_entity_poly.entity_id
_entity_poly.type
_entity_poly.pdbx_seq_one_letter_code
_entity_poly.pdbx_strand_id
1 'polypeptide(L)'
;MLRTDLCVVKNFFKFFSKTSGDNSERSRNYGIPICNAITLFNIGDYHQVVQTLFPIRHKLYHLGGSNAQRDIFTQMLIHSALSSEDVNDHKIAKALLEERSVTKKNSFLGERLFKKYQQL
;
A
#
# COMPACT_ATOMS: atom_id res chain seq x y z
N MET A 1 -9.54 -20.33 1.67
CA MET A 1 -10.18 -19.08 2.14
C MET A 1 -9.33 -18.55 3.29
N LEU A 2 -8.50 -17.55 2.99
CA LEU A 2 -7.26 -17.25 3.71
C LEU A 2 -7.51 -16.68 5.11
N ARG A 3 -7.18 -17.48 6.14
CA ARG A 3 -6.82 -16.98 7.48
C ARG A 3 -5.45 -16.30 7.39
N THR A 4 -5.34 -15.18 6.68
CA THR A 4 -4.21 -14.26 6.84
C THR A 4 -4.49 -13.43 8.08
N ASP A 5 -4.10 -14.05 9.19
CA ASP A 5 -4.43 -13.75 10.56
C ASP A 5 -4.19 -12.29 10.95
N LEU A 6 -4.98 -11.82 11.92
CA LEU A 6 -4.69 -10.68 12.80
C LEU A 6 -3.20 -10.59 13.19
N CYS A 7 -2.46 -11.70 13.16
CA CYS A 7 -1.02 -11.79 13.39
C CYS A 7 -0.19 -10.83 12.52
N VAL A 8 -0.49 -10.67 11.22
CA VAL A 8 0.28 -9.77 10.34
C VAL A 8 0.04 -8.31 10.74
N VAL A 9 -1.22 -7.94 10.96
CA VAL A 9 -1.60 -6.59 11.44
C VAL A 9 -1.00 -6.33 12.82
N LYS A 10 -1.05 -7.31 13.73
CA LYS A 10 -0.43 -7.23 15.07
C LYS A 10 1.08 -7.07 15.01
N ASN A 11 1.76 -7.77 14.10
CA ASN A 11 3.21 -7.64 13.91
C ASN A 11 3.59 -6.28 13.33
N PHE A 12 2.80 -5.75 12.38
CA PHE A 12 2.97 -4.38 11.89
C PHE A 12 2.70 -3.34 12.98
N PHE A 13 1.63 -3.50 13.75
CA PHE A 13 1.33 -2.63 14.88
C PHE A 13 2.46 -2.65 15.93
N LYS A 14 3.01 -3.84 16.22
CA LYS A 14 4.17 -4.02 17.12
C LYS A 14 5.46 -3.43 16.57
N PHE A 15 5.63 -3.41 15.24
CA PHE A 15 6.74 -2.73 14.58
C PHE A 15 6.64 -1.22 14.78
N PHE A 16 5.45 -0.63 14.57
CA PHE A 16 5.21 0.79 14.81
C PHE A 16 5.28 1.18 16.30
N SER A 17 4.92 0.29 17.21
CA SER A 17 4.97 0.56 18.65
C SER A 17 6.37 0.46 19.27
N LYS A 18 7.37 -0.09 18.55
CA LYS A 18 8.74 -0.32 19.06
C LYS A 18 9.72 0.82 18.81
N THR A 19 9.39 1.76 17.92
CA THR A 19 10.17 2.98 17.74
C THR A 19 9.73 3.98 18.82
N SER A 20 10.61 4.32 19.77
CA SER A 20 10.30 5.15 20.94
C SER A 20 10.90 6.56 20.83
N GLY A 21 10.13 7.57 21.27
CA GLY A 21 10.47 9.00 21.32
C GLY A 21 10.11 9.73 20.04
N ASP A 22 9.09 10.60 20.06
CA ASP A 22 8.52 11.34 18.89
C ASP A 22 7.53 10.55 17.99
N ASN A 23 7.15 9.33 18.40
CA ASN A 23 6.45 8.35 17.57
C ASN A 23 4.91 8.30 17.70
N SER A 24 4.28 9.02 18.64
CA SER A 24 2.81 9.00 18.79
C SER A 24 2.10 9.64 17.60
N GLU A 25 2.61 10.77 17.11
CA GLU A 25 2.07 11.47 15.96
C GLU A 25 2.31 10.70 14.66
N ARG A 26 3.50 10.14 14.45
CA ARG A 26 3.80 9.32 13.27
C ARG A 26 2.96 8.04 13.22
N SER A 27 2.81 7.36 14.35
CA SER A 27 1.96 6.17 14.46
C SER A 27 0.49 6.51 14.24
N ARG A 28 0.01 7.66 14.73
CA ARG A 28 -1.37 8.11 14.50
C ARG A 28 -1.60 8.54 13.04
N ASN A 29 -0.68 9.29 12.46
CA ASN A 29 -0.83 9.87 11.11
C ASN A 29 -0.55 8.88 9.98
N TYR A 30 0.22 7.82 10.24
CA TYR A 30 0.63 6.86 9.20
C TYR A 30 0.43 5.40 9.60
N GLY A 31 0.75 5.03 10.86
CA GLY A 31 0.62 3.66 11.35
C GLY A 31 -0.84 3.16 11.39
N ILE A 32 -1.77 3.99 11.89
CA ILE A 32 -3.21 3.66 11.91
C ILE A 32 -3.77 3.50 10.49
N PRO A 33 -3.61 4.47 9.56
CA PRO A 33 -4.03 4.31 8.17
C PRO A 33 -3.48 3.04 7.50
N ILE A 34 -2.23 2.67 7.77
CA ILE A 34 -1.63 1.47 7.19
C ILE A 34 -2.26 0.20 7.74
N CYS A 35 -2.46 0.12 9.06
CA CYS A 35 -3.13 -1.03 9.65
C CYS A 35 -4.57 -1.16 9.12
N ASN A 36 -5.26 -0.03 8.96
CA ASN A 36 -6.59 0.02 8.36
C ASN A 36 -6.56 -0.47 6.91
N ALA A 37 -5.64 0.04 6.08
CA ALA A 37 -5.49 -0.37 4.69
C ALA A 37 -5.20 -1.87 4.55
N ILE A 38 -4.35 -2.45 5.39
CA ILE A 38 -4.09 -3.90 5.38
C ILE A 38 -5.38 -4.68 5.72
N THR A 39 -6.17 -4.19 6.67
CA THR A 39 -7.44 -4.82 7.05
C THR A 39 -8.45 -4.76 5.90
N LEU A 40 -8.62 -3.58 5.29
CA LEU A 40 -9.49 -3.36 4.13
C LEU A 40 -9.07 -4.23 2.94
N PHE A 41 -7.76 -4.34 2.69
CA PHE A 41 -7.20 -5.20 1.65
C PHE A 41 -7.55 -6.68 1.88
N ASN A 42 -7.45 -7.16 3.12
CA ASN A 42 -7.76 -8.54 3.46
C ASN A 42 -9.24 -8.89 3.28
N ILE A 43 -10.15 -7.93 3.47
CA ILE A 43 -11.59 -8.14 3.26
C ILE A 43 -12.02 -7.85 1.81
N GLY A 44 -11.11 -7.40 0.95
CA GLY A 44 -11.35 -7.12 -0.46
C GLY A 44 -11.97 -5.75 -0.75
N ASP A 45 -12.00 -4.83 0.22
CA ASP A 45 -12.50 -3.47 0.02
C ASP A 45 -11.41 -2.58 -0.60
N TYR A 46 -11.13 -2.85 -1.88
CA TYR A 46 -10.01 -2.24 -2.58
C TYR A 46 -10.16 -0.73 -2.80
N HIS A 47 -11.39 -0.25 -3.00
CA HIS A 47 -11.65 1.19 -3.11
C HIS A 47 -11.22 1.92 -1.84
N GLN A 48 -11.62 1.42 -0.67
CA GLN A 48 -11.26 2.05 0.60
C GLN A 48 -9.76 1.92 0.92
N VAL A 49 -9.09 0.88 0.43
CA VAL A 49 -7.61 0.80 0.48
C VAL A 49 -6.98 1.96 -0.29
N VAL A 50 -7.48 2.25 -1.50
CA VAL A 50 -6.98 3.36 -2.32
C VAL A 50 -7.21 4.69 -1.61
N GLN A 51 -8.42 4.94 -1.11
CA GLN A 51 -8.75 6.17 -0.37
C GLN A 51 -7.88 6.34 0.89
N THR A 52 -7.51 5.25 1.55
CA THR A 52 -6.70 5.28 2.77
C THR A 52 -5.21 5.49 2.48
N LEU A 53 -4.64 4.79 1.50
CA LEU A 53 -3.20 4.81 1.23
C LEU A 53 -2.75 5.92 0.30
N PHE A 54 -3.56 6.27 -0.70
CA PHE A 54 -3.16 7.24 -1.72
C PHE A 54 -2.76 8.62 -1.16
N PRO A 55 -3.46 9.18 -0.14
CA PRO A 55 -3.10 10.48 0.46
C PRO A 55 -1.76 10.46 1.22
N ILE A 56 -1.35 9.29 1.74
CA ILE A 56 -0.14 9.16 2.55
C ILE A 56 1.03 8.54 1.79
N ARG A 57 0.85 8.14 0.53
CA ARG A 57 1.84 7.35 -0.26
C ARG A 57 3.24 7.97 -0.30
N HIS A 58 3.31 9.31 -0.44
CA HIS A 58 4.58 10.04 -0.49
C HIS A 58 5.19 10.25 0.88
N LYS A 59 4.41 10.10 1.95
CA LYS A 59 4.83 10.30 3.34
C LYS A 59 5.27 9.02 4.04
N LEU A 60 5.19 7.87 3.35
CA LEU A 60 5.57 6.56 3.91
C LEU A 60 7.05 6.47 4.32
N TYR A 61 7.93 7.35 3.84
CA TYR A 61 9.31 7.42 4.32
C TYR A 61 9.41 7.85 5.80
N HIS A 62 8.41 8.55 6.35
CA HIS A 62 8.40 8.96 7.76
C HIS A 62 8.27 7.79 8.74
N LEU A 63 7.85 6.62 8.26
CA LEU A 63 7.74 5.39 9.05
C LEU A 63 9.09 4.71 9.31
N GLY A 64 10.15 5.16 8.64
CA GLY A 64 11.43 4.45 8.62
C GLY A 64 11.37 3.17 7.79
N GLY A 65 12.24 2.20 8.08
CA GLY A 65 12.32 0.93 7.37
C GLY A 65 13.02 1.00 6.00
N SER A 66 13.27 -0.17 5.43
CA SER A 66 14.00 -0.26 4.15
C SER A 66 13.13 0.16 2.97
N ASN A 67 13.78 0.55 1.86
CA ASN A 67 13.06 0.87 0.62
C ASN A 67 12.19 -0.30 0.13
N ALA A 68 12.64 -1.55 0.36
CA ALA A 68 11.88 -2.74 -0.01
C ALA A 68 10.60 -2.91 0.83
N GLN A 69 10.66 -2.63 2.14
CA GLN A 69 9.49 -2.68 3.01
C GLN A 69 8.45 -1.63 2.60
N ARG A 70 8.90 -0.41 2.29
CA ARG A 70 8.03 0.68 1.82
C ARG A 70 7.38 0.37 0.47
N ASP A 71 8.12 -0.31 -0.42
CA ASP A 71 7.61 -0.71 -1.75
C ASP A 71 6.39 -1.64 -1.66
N ILE A 72 6.25 -2.42 -0.59
CA ILE A 72 5.09 -3.29 -0.36
C ILE A 72 3.79 -2.47 -0.31
N PHE A 73 3.80 -1.31 0.33
CA PHE A 73 2.62 -0.45 0.41
C PHE A 73 2.26 0.15 -0.94
N THR A 74 3.26 0.55 -1.73
CA THR A 74 3.05 1.01 -3.11
C THR A 74 2.48 -0.10 -3.99
N GLN A 75 2.97 -1.33 -3.86
CA GLN A 75 2.43 -2.49 -4.58
C GLN A 75 0.99 -2.82 -4.15
N MET A 76 0.69 -2.75 -2.85
CA MET A 76 -0.67 -2.94 -2.33
C MET A 76 -1.62 -1.86 -2.86
N LEU A 77 -1.19 -0.60 -2.90
CA LEU A 77 -1.97 0.50 -3.47
C LEU A 77 -2.23 0.28 -4.96
N ILE A 78 -1.21 -0.07 -5.76
CA ILE A 78 -1.39 -0.39 -7.18
C ILE A 78 -2.35 -1.57 -7.36
N HIS A 79 -2.18 -2.65 -6.60
CA HIS A 79 -3.05 -3.81 -6.69
C HIS A 79 -4.50 -3.46 -6.38
N SER A 80 -4.73 -2.71 -5.31
CA SER A 80 -6.07 -2.29 -4.91
C SER A 80 -6.70 -1.37 -5.96
N ALA A 81 -5.92 -0.42 -6.48
CA ALA A 81 -6.38 0.47 -7.54
C ALA A 81 -6.75 -0.30 -8.82
N LEU A 82 -6.06 -1.40 -9.14
CA LEU A 82 -6.38 -2.30 -10.27
C LEU A 82 -7.52 -3.29 -10.00
N SER A 83 -7.91 -3.47 -8.74
CA SER A 83 -8.92 -4.45 -8.32
C SER A 83 -10.18 -3.79 -7.77
N SER A 84 -10.20 -2.45 -7.71
CA SER A 84 -11.38 -1.66 -7.38
C SER A 84 -12.38 -1.70 -8.52
N GLU A 85 -13.66 -1.61 -8.18
CA GLU A 85 -14.74 -1.48 -9.18
C GLU A 85 -14.89 -0.04 -9.67
N ASP A 86 -14.27 0.94 -8.99
CA ASP A 86 -14.31 2.36 -9.39
C ASP A 86 -13.31 2.66 -10.52
N VAL A 87 -13.83 3.15 -11.64
CA VAL A 87 -13.04 3.55 -12.82
C VAL A 87 -12.02 4.65 -12.50
N ASN A 88 -12.28 5.51 -11.52
CA ASN A 88 -11.33 6.54 -11.12
C ASN A 88 -10.10 5.95 -10.43
N ASP A 89 -10.26 4.84 -9.70
CA ASP A 89 -9.13 4.13 -9.10
C ASP A 89 -8.24 3.50 -10.19
N HIS A 90 -8.81 3.04 -11.31
CA HIS A 90 -8.01 2.57 -12.45
C HIS A 90 -7.12 3.68 -13.04
N LYS A 91 -7.58 4.94 -13.06
CA LYS A 91 -6.74 6.08 -13.48
C LYS A 91 -5.58 6.30 -12.51
N ILE A 92 -5.84 6.15 -11.21
CA ILE A 92 -4.80 6.17 -10.17
C ILE A 92 -3.79 5.05 -10.39
N ALA A 93 -4.27 3.83 -10.68
CA ALA A 93 -3.40 2.69 -10.97
C ALA A 93 -2.45 2.95 -12.13
N LYS A 94 -2.96 3.53 -13.22
CA LYS A 94 -2.16 3.92 -14.39
C LYS A 94 -1.04 4.89 -14.01
N ALA A 95 -1.38 5.99 -13.31
CA ALA A 95 -0.39 6.98 -12.89
C ALA A 95 0.70 6.36 -12.00
N LEU A 96 0.31 5.51 -11.04
CA LEU A 96 1.26 4.83 -10.15
C LEU A 96 2.17 3.84 -10.89
N LEU A 97 1.67 3.17 -11.92
CA LEU A 97 2.46 2.27 -12.75
C LEU A 97 3.47 3.04 -13.61
N GLU A 98 3.08 4.19 -14.15
CA GLU A 98 3.98 5.09 -14.87
C GLU A 98 5.09 5.61 -13.95
N GLU A 99 4.74 6.13 -12.76
CA GLU A 99 5.70 6.54 -11.72
C GLU A 99 6.68 5.39 -11.38
N ARG A 100 6.16 4.16 -11.26
CA ARG A 100 6.97 2.97 -10.99
C ARG A 100 7.89 2.63 -12.14
N SER A 101 7.45 2.75 -13.40
CA SER A 101 8.27 2.41 -14.56
C SER A 101 9.53 3.27 -14.65
N VAL A 102 9.43 4.54 -14.24
CA VAL A 102 10.55 5.49 -14.17
C VAL A 102 11.50 5.14 -13.02
N THR A 103 10.93 4.83 -11.84
CA THR A 103 11.70 4.63 -10.59
C THR A 103 12.30 3.23 -10.46
N LYS A 104 11.64 2.21 -11.02
CA LYS A 104 11.97 0.78 -10.92
C LYS A 104 12.02 0.16 -12.31
N LYS A 105 12.91 0.69 -13.15
CA LYS A 105 13.15 0.20 -14.51
C LYS A 105 13.37 -1.31 -14.51
N ASN A 106 12.75 -2.00 -15.47
CA ASN A 106 12.87 -3.45 -15.70
C ASN A 106 12.53 -4.34 -14.49
N SER A 107 11.65 -3.89 -13.60
CA SER A 107 11.16 -4.77 -12.53
C SER A 107 10.09 -5.72 -13.09
N PHE A 108 10.35 -7.04 -13.02
CA PHE A 108 9.39 -8.09 -13.40
C PHE A 108 8.01 -7.90 -12.78
N LEU A 109 7.97 -7.40 -11.54
CA LEU A 109 6.72 -7.12 -10.84
C LEU A 109 5.97 -5.91 -11.44
N GLY A 110 6.69 -4.85 -11.82
CA GLY A 110 6.09 -3.68 -12.48
C GLY A 110 5.47 -4.06 -13.83
N GLU A 111 6.18 -4.85 -14.62
CA GLU A 111 5.67 -5.37 -15.91
C GLU A 111 4.40 -6.23 -15.72
N ARG A 112 4.40 -7.12 -14.72
CA ARG A 112 3.23 -7.96 -14.43
C ARG A 112 2.00 -7.14 -14.05
N LEU A 113 2.18 -6.11 -13.22
CA LEU A 113 1.07 -5.23 -12.82
C LEU A 113 0.59 -4.37 -13.99
N PHE A 114 1.49 -3.90 -14.85
CA PHE A 114 1.12 -3.17 -16.06
C PHE A 114 0.33 -4.02 -17.05
N LYS A 115 0.71 -5.29 -17.25
CA LYS A 115 -0.07 -6.24 -18.06
C LYS A 115 -1.48 -6.45 -17.51
N LYS A 116 -1.63 -6.55 -16.17
CA LYS A 116 -2.95 -6.66 -15.53
C LYS A 116 -3.82 -5.42 -15.83
N TYR A 117 -3.22 -4.22 -15.79
CA TYR A 117 -3.93 -2.98 -16.14
C TYR A 117 -4.46 -2.98 -17.58
N GLN A 118 -3.67 -3.44 -18.55
CA GLN A 118 -4.08 -3.47 -19.97
C GLN A 118 -5.24 -4.45 -20.27
N GLN A 119 -5.61 -5.29 -19.30
CA GLN A 119 -6.68 -6.27 -19.42
C GLN A 119 -7.98 -5.83 -18.73
N LEU A 120 -7.98 -4.68 -18.06
CA LEU A 120 -9.16 -4.04 -17.47
C LEU A 120 -9.90 -3.22 -18.54
#